data_AF-A0A5E4M2C3-F1
#
_entry.id   AF-A0A5E4M2C3-F1
#
_cell.length_a   1.000
_cell.length_b   1.000
_cell.length_c   1.000
_cell.angle_alpha   90.00
_cell.angle_beta   90.00
_cell.angle_gamma   90.00
#
_symmetry.space_group_name_H-M   'P 1'
#
loop_
_entity.id
_entity.type
_entity.pdbx_description
1 polymer ?
#
loop_
_entity_poly.entity_id
_entity_poly.type
_entity_poly.pdbx_seq_one_letter_code
_entity_poly.pdbx_strand_id
1 'polypeptide(L)'
;MSIKISQLPAASSVSEDAVFPIVQDFITEKATISQLADIVSGNEILVVAVSSTQPGPFTVIHNLGTVPKTAFIQMTTGGQIWLNTANVALGYDETYAYCIASDANVAGQLTVVG
;
A
#
# COMPACT_ATOMS: atom_id res chain seq x y z
N MET A 1 29.25 11.42 43.69
CA MET A 1 29.03 12.76 43.11
C MET A 1 27.67 12.71 42.44
N SER A 2 26.66 13.36 43.03
CA SER A 2 25.25 13.20 42.64
C SER A 2 24.74 14.51 42.08
N ILE A 3 24.26 14.51 40.83
CA ILE A 3 23.71 15.70 40.18
C ILE A 3 22.28 15.90 40.67
N LYS A 4 21.96 17.10 41.16
CA LYS A 4 20.60 17.46 41.58
C LYS A 4 19.76 17.71 40.33
N ILE A 5 18.56 17.15 40.26
CA ILE A 5 17.63 17.31 39.12
C ILE A 5 17.36 18.78 38.76
N SER A 6 17.45 19.69 39.73
CA SER A 6 17.33 21.14 39.51
C SER A 6 18.47 21.77 38.69
N GLN A 7 19.51 21.00 38.35
CA GLN A 7 20.63 21.43 37.51
C GLN A 7 20.52 20.91 36.07
N LEU A 8 19.47 20.15 35.75
CA LEU A 8 19.14 19.85 34.36
C LEU A 8 18.55 21.11 33.72
N PRO A 9 19.00 21.52 32.52
CA PRO A 9 18.35 22.60 31.80
C PRO A 9 16.87 22.23 31.65
N ALA A 10 15.98 23.18 31.95
CA ALA A 10 14.56 23.01 31.67
C ALA A 10 14.45 22.64 30.19
N ALA A 11 13.97 21.42 29.90
CA ALA A 11 13.69 21.04 28.53
C ALA A 11 12.68 22.09 28.03
N SER A 12 13.14 22.93 27.11
CA SER A 12 12.24 23.72 26.29
C SER A 12 11.25 22.72 25.73
N SER A 13 9.97 22.91 26.01
CA SER A 13 8.86 22.13 25.46
C SER A 13 9.26 21.62 24.08
N VAL A 14 9.33 20.30 23.92
CA VAL A 14 9.33 19.70 22.59
C VAL A 14 8.15 20.35 21.88
N SER A 15 8.45 21.21 20.89
CA SER A 15 7.43 21.81 20.05
C SER A 15 6.58 20.68 19.52
N GLU A 16 5.28 20.90 19.39
CA GLU A 16 4.29 19.90 18.95
C GLU A 16 4.67 19.25 17.59
N ASP A 17 5.63 19.83 16.88
CA ASP A 17 6.28 19.28 15.69
C ASP A 17 7.53 18.43 16.02
N ALA A 18 7.35 17.35 16.78
CA ALA A 18 8.31 16.25 16.70
C ALA A 18 8.13 15.57 15.32
N VAL A 19 8.77 16.12 14.29
CA VAL A 19 8.83 15.49 12.97
C VAL A 19 9.76 14.28 13.10
N PHE A 20 9.17 13.12 13.34
CA PHE A 20 9.88 11.86 13.20
C PHE A 20 10.33 11.74 11.75
N PRO A 21 11.63 11.51 11.47
CA PRO A 21 12.04 11.19 10.12
C PRO A 21 11.32 9.89 9.76
N ILE A 22 10.35 9.96 8.84
CA ILE A 22 9.88 8.77 8.16
C ILE A 22 11.12 8.25 7.44
N VAL A 23 11.78 7.27 8.04
CA VAL A 23 12.78 6.47 7.35
C VAL A 23 11.98 5.77 6.26
N GLN A 24 11.91 6.39 5.08
CA GLN A 24 11.48 5.74 3.86
C GLN A 24 12.53 4.67 3.62
N ASP A 25 12.22 3.47 4.08
CA ASP A 25 12.99 2.29 3.86
C ASP A 25 13.27 2.16 2.35
N PHE A 26 14.49 1.77 2.02
CA PHE A 26 15.15 1.92 0.72
C PHE A 26 14.57 1.04 -0.41
N ILE A 27 13.27 1.05 -0.64
CA ILE A 27 12.68 0.39 -1.80
C ILE A 27 12.66 1.41 -2.94
N THR A 28 13.59 1.24 -3.87
CA THR A 28 13.75 2.09 -5.04
C THR A 28 12.63 1.80 -6.04
N GLU A 29 11.41 2.21 -5.68
CA GLU A 29 10.31 2.38 -6.60
C GLU A 29 9.61 3.65 -6.16
N LYS A 30 9.63 4.66 -7.03
CA LYS A 30 9.10 5.98 -6.70
C LYS A 30 7.62 5.84 -6.41
N ALA A 31 7.25 5.80 -5.14
CA ALA A 31 5.88 6.06 -4.75
C ALA A 31 5.47 7.40 -5.39
N THR A 32 4.42 7.37 -6.19
CA THR A 32 3.79 8.56 -6.75
C THR A 32 3.36 9.50 -5.63
N ILE A 33 3.28 10.79 -5.93
CA ILE A 33 2.85 11.81 -4.96
C ILE A 33 1.47 11.47 -4.38
N SER A 34 0.59 10.81 -5.14
CA SER A 34 -0.71 10.32 -4.68
C SER A 34 -0.58 9.24 -3.59
N GLN A 35 0.29 8.24 -3.79
CA GLN A 35 0.53 7.19 -2.79
C GLN A 35 1.10 7.76 -1.49
N LEU A 36 1.98 8.78 -1.58
CA LEU A 36 2.52 9.46 -0.40
C LEU A 36 1.48 10.34 0.29
N ALA A 37 0.59 10.99 -0.47
CA ALA A 37 -0.50 11.77 0.09
C ALA A 37 -1.49 10.89 0.87
N ASP A 38 -1.78 9.68 0.37
CA ASP A 38 -2.66 8.71 1.03
C ASP A 38 -2.07 8.18 2.35
N ILE A 39 -0.75 7.94 2.40
CA ILE A 39 -0.03 7.57 3.63
C ILE A 39 -0.14 8.67 4.68
N VAL A 40 -0.02 9.93 4.26
CA VAL A 40 -0.05 11.09 5.17
C VAL A 40 -1.48 11.49 5.55
N SER A 41 -2.48 11.20 4.70
CA SER A 41 -3.89 11.50 4.97
C SER A 41 -4.58 10.47 5.87
N GLY A 42 -3.89 9.40 6.28
CA GLY A 42 -4.44 8.35 7.12
C GLY A 42 -5.35 7.36 6.39
N ASN A 43 -5.26 7.28 5.05
CA ASN A 43 -5.96 6.24 4.30
C ASN A 43 -5.26 4.90 4.54
N GLU A 44 -6.03 3.84 4.74
CA GLU A 44 -5.47 2.50 4.88
C GLU A 44 -4.94 2.02 3.52
N ILE A 45 -3.66 1.66 3.47
CA ILE A 45 -3.00 1.15 2.26
C ILE A 45 -2.56 -0.28 2.55
N LEU A 46 -3.10 -1.22 1.78
CA LEU A 46 -2.71 -2.62 1.86
C LEU A 46 -2.04 -3.05 0.56
N VAL A 47 -0.94 -3.79 0.71
CA VAL A 47 -0.22 -4.40 -0.41
C VAL A 47 -0.33 -5.91 -0.29
N VAL A 48 -0.88 -6.54 -1.33
CA VAL A 48 -1.16 -7.97 -1.37
C VAL A 48 -0.46 -8.58 -2.57
N ALA A 49 0.23 -9.70 -2.36
CA ALA A 49 0.81 -10.45 -3.47
C ALA A 49 -0.30 -11.00 -4.37
N VAL A 50 -0.12 -10.83 -5.68
CA VAL A 50 -1.02 -11.39 -6.69
C VAL A 50 -0.24 -12.32 -7.60
N SER A 51 -0.80 -13.50 -7.88
CA SER A 51 -0.23 -14.41 -8.86
C SER A 51 -1.31 -15.26 -9.53
N SER A 52 -1.04 -15.68 -10.76
CA SER A 52 -1.86 -16.64 -11.48
C SER A 52 -0.99 -17.70 -12.13
N THR A 53 -1.37 -18.97 -11.98
CA THR A 53 -0.69 -20.11 -12.61
C THR A 53 -1.21 -20.41 -14.01
N GLN A 54 -2.29 -19.75 -14.44
CA GLN A 54 -2.92 -19.91 -15.76
C GLN A 54 -3.37 -18.55 -16.31
N PRO A 55 -3.42 -18.38 -17.65
CA PRO A 55 -4.03 -17.21 -18.24
C PRO A 55 -5.55 -17.20 -17.98
N GLY A 56 -6.14 -16.01 -17.92
CA GLY A 56 -7.58 -15.81 -17.74
C GLY A 56 -8.00 -15.21 -16.39
N PRO A 57 -9.31 -15.24 -16.08
CA PRO A 57 -9.86 -14.55 -14.92
C PRO A 57 -9.57 -15.28 -13.60
N PHE A 58 -9.27 -14.51 -12.56
CA PHE A 58 -9.06 -15.00 -11.20
C PHE A 58 -9.38 -13.90 -10.17
N THR A 59 -9.41 -14.24 -8.88
CA THR A 59 -9.77 -13.31 -7.79
C THR A 59 -8.70 -13.28 -6.71
N VAL A 60 -8.48 -12.11 -6.11
CA VAL A 60 -7.53 -11.88 -5.02
C VAL A 60 -8.27 -11.25 -3.85
N ILE A 61 -8.10 -11.78 -2.64
CA ILE A 61 -8.64 -11.14 -1.43
C ILE A 61 -7.72 -9.98 -1.04
N HIS A 62 -8.25 -8.76 -0.95
CA HIS A 62 -7.45 -7.57 -0.61
C HIS A 62 -7.46 -7.18 0.88
N ASN A 63 -8.35 -7.78 1.69
CA ASN A 63 -8.42 -7.62 3.16
C ASN A 63 -8.61 -6.19 3.69
N LEU A 64 -9.03 -5.24 2.86
CA LEU A 64 -9.25 -3.85 3.28
C LEU A 64 -10.48 -3.68 4.18
N GLY A 65 -11.40 -4.65 4.16
CA GLY A 65 -12.64 -4.60 4.96
C GLY A 65 -13.62 -3.50 4.53
N THR A 66 -13.33 -2.79 3.44
CA THR A 66 -14.16 -1.79 2.76
C THR A 66 -13.85 -1.82 1.26
N VAL A 67 -14.73 -1.24 0.44
CA VAL A 67 -14.46 -1.08 -1.00
C VAL A 67 -13.30 -0.11 -1.20
N PRO A 68 -12.20 -0.50 -1.87
CA PRO A 68 -11.09 0.41 -2.15
C PRO A 68 -11.53 1.65 -2.94
N LYS A 69 -10.96 2.81 -2.62
CA LYS A 69 -11.07 4.01 -3.48
C LYS A 69 -10.30 3.83 -4.78
N THR A 70 -9.14 3.20 -4.70
CA THR A 70 -8.28 2.91 -5.85
C THR A 70 -7.52 1.61 -5.65
N ALA A 71 -7.21 0.96 -6.76
CA ALA A 71 -6.38 -0.23 -6.80
C ALA A 71 -5.45 -0.18 -8.02
N PHE A 72 -4.21 -0.60 -7.85
CA PHE A 72 -3.25 -0.69 -8.94
C PHE A 72 -2.40 -1.95 -8.80
N ILE A 73 -1.95 -2.46 -9.94
CA ILE A 73 -1.18 -3.70 -10.03
C ILE A 73 0.20 -3.36 -10.58
N GLN A 74 1.22 -3.78 -9.85
CA GLN A 74 2.60 -3.67 -10.26
C GLN A 74 3.17 -5.06 -10.49
N MET A 75 3.61 -5.33 -11.71
CA MET A 75 4.13 -6.66 -12.08
C MET A 75 5.53 -6.88 -11.50
N THR A 76 5.79 -8.10 -11.01
CA THR A 76 7.11 -8.54 -10.53
C THR A 76 7.76 -9.58 -11.45
N THR A 77 7.01 -10.05 -12.45
CA THR A 77 7.41 -11.04 -13.45
C THR A 77 7.04 -10.56 -14.84
N GLY A 78 7.45 -11.29 -15.89
CA GLY A 78 6.97 -11.05 -17.25
C GLY A 78 5.48 -11.34 -17.38
N GLY A 79 4.81 -10.63 -18.28
CA GLY A 79 3.35 -10.72 -18.48
C GLY A 79 2.60 -9.54 -17.88
N GLN A 80 1.28 -9.60 -17.90
CA GLN A 80 0.40 -8.54 -17.42
C GLN A 80 -0.76 -9.12 -16.61
N ILE A 81 -1.12 -8.42 -15.55
CA ILE A 81 -2.36 -8.64 -14.81
C ILE A 81 -3.10 -7.30 -14.79
N TRP A 82 -4.37 -7.32 -15.18
CA TRP A 82 -5.24 -6.14 -15.13
C TRP A 82 -6.52 -6.43 -14.36
N LEU A 83 -7.15 -5.38 -13.86
CA LEU A 83 -8.44 -5.46 -13.20
C LEU A 83 -9.54 -5.83 -14.21
N ASN A 84 -10.39 -6.76 -13.82
CA ASN A 84 -11.48 -7.28 -14.62
C ASN A 84 -12.77 -6.52 -14.33
N THR A 85 -13.08 -5.56 -15.19
CA THR A 85 -14.28 -4.73 -15.06
C THR A 85 -15.55 -5.37 -15.63
N ALA A 86 -15.50 -6.63 -16.08
CA ALA A 86 -16.67 -7.33 -16.61
C ALA A 86 -17.65 -7.77 -15.52
N ASN A 87 -17.14 -8.08 -14.31
CA ASN A 87 -17.95 -8.55 -13.18
C ASN A 87 -18.35 -7.42 -12.23
N VAL A 88 -17.44 -6.48 -11.98
CA VAL A 88 -17.64 -5.32 -11.11
C VAL A 88 -17.07 -4.10 -11.82
N ALA A 89 -17.80 -2.99 -11.86
CA ALA A 89 -17.44 -1.83 -12.70
C ALA A 89 -16.03 -1.27 -12.43
N LEU A 90 -15.58 -1.34 -11.17
CA LEU A 90 -14.22 -0.92 -10.76
C LEU A 90 -13.18 -2.04 -10.84
N GLY A 91 -13.61 -3.29 -11.05
CA GLY A 91 -12.76 -4.47 -10.99
C GLY A 91 -12.41 -4.93 -9.57
N TYR A 92 -13.03 -4.36 -8.55
CA TYR A 92 -12.89 -4.75 -7.14
C TYR A 92 -14.16 -4.40 -6.35
N ASP A 93 -14.41 -5.13 -5.26
CA ASP A 93 -15.49 -4.88 -4.31
C ASP A 93 -14.95 -4.75 -2.86
N GLU A 94 -15.75 -5.03 -1.85
CA GLU A 94 -15.35 -4.93 -0.43
C GLU A 94 -14.38 -6.03 0.01
N THR A 95 -14.32 -7.14 -0.73
CA THR A 95 -13.54 -8.34 -0.36
C THR A 95 -12.50 -8.72 -1.41
N TYR A 96 -12.86 -8.64 -2.69
CA TYR A 96 -12.10 -9.19 -3.80
C TYR A 96 -11.71 -8.13 -4.82
N ALA A 97 -10.48 -8.24 -5.30
CA ALA A 97 -10.07 -7.70 -6.59
C ALA A 97 -10.24 -8.78 -7.65
N TYR A 98 -10.94 -8.44 -8.72
CA TYR A 98 -11.16 -9.28 -9.88
C TYR A 98 -10.07 -8.99 -10.89
N CYS A 99 -9.32 -10.00 -11.29
CA CYS A 99 -8.15 -9.85 -12.14
C CYS A 99 -8.25 -10.74 -13.37
N ILE A 100 -7.54 -10.37 -14.44
CA ILE A 100 -7.26 -11.24 -15.58
C ILE A 100 -5.75 -11.28 -15.78
N ALA A 101 -5.21 -12.48 -15.92
CA ALA A 101 -3.81 -12.74 -16.28
C ALA A 101 -3.66 -12.95 -17.79
N SER A 102 -2.63 -12.35 -18.39
CA SER A 102 -2.29 -12.61 -19.80
C SER A 102 -1.74 -14.01 -20.04
N ASP A 103 -0.93 -14.51 -19.10
CA ASP A 103 -0.10 -15.71 -19.25
C ASP A 103 -0.15 -16.58 -17.98
N ALA A 104 0.40 -17.79 -18.08
CA ALA A 104 0.65 -18.64 -16.93
C ALA A 104 1.87 -18.16 -16.13
N ASN A 105 1.83 -18.36 -14.82
CA ASN A 105 2.92 -18.05 -13.88
C ASN A 105 3.30 -16.56 -13.83
N VAL A 106 2.30 -15.69 -13.99
CA VAL A 106 2.45 -14.25 -13.81
C VAL A 106 2.21 -13.89 -12.35
N ALA A 107 2.97 -12.92 -11.85
CA ALA A 107 2.91 -12.41 -10.50
C ALA A 107 3.19 -10.91 -10.43
N GLY A 108 2.63 -10.28 -9.41
CA GLY A 108 2.76 -8.86 -9.11
C GLY A 108 2.34 -8.54 -7.68
N GLN A 109 2.17 -7.26 -7.41
CA GLN A 109 1.63 -6.72 -6.18
C GLN A 109 0.39 -5.91 -6.50
N LEU A 110 -0.70 -6.21 -5.81
CA LEU A 110 -1.91 -5.43 -5.79
C LEU A 110 -1.82 -4.47 -4.60
N THR A 111 -1.87 -3.18 -4.87
CA THR A 111 -2.04 -2.19 -3.81
C THR A 111 -3.45 -1.65 -3.85
N VAL A 112 -4.12 -1.64 -2.71
CA VAL A 112 -5.45 -1.07 -2.51
C VAL A 112 -5.37 0.07 -1.50
N VAL A 113 -6.17 1.11 -1.73
CA VAL A 113 -6.24 2.30 -0.87
C VAL A 113 -7.69 2.53 -0.45
N GLY A 114 -7.93 2.65 0.85
CA GLY A 114 -9.25 2.93 1.46
C GLY A 114 -9.61 4.39 1.59
#